data_AF-A0A950QPQ4-F1
#
_entry.id   AF-A0A950QPQ4-F1
#
_cell.length_a   1.000
_cell.length_b   1.000
_cell.length_c   1.000
_cell.angle_alpha   90.00
_cell.angle_beta   90.00
_cell.angle_gamma   90.00
#
_symmetry.space_group_name_H-M   'P 1'
#
loop_
_entity.id
_entity.type
_entity.pdbx_description
1 polymer ?
#
loop_
_entity_poly.entity_id
_entity_poly.type
_entity_poly.pdbx_seq_one_letter_code
_entity_poly.pdbx_strand_id
1 'polypeptide(L)'
;MPPAGATVIGNIQNMQGWQTCGGCGNDGGTGQGPSYNVTQAVVAPSLSGSSANFWINGGPAYSGGYYFIEHPTLPNPVSYLKYEFDMYIPSQDANAPQAIEFECQQNSNGYTYNYAWQADYASNSWRVFNYTTKAWEPTGVALTRFSTNTWHHITAMYHASGTQIFHDSITVDGVTYPVNITHQALYTGNGLELTNAFQLDLDGSSTPYQVYVDNMTMTLAD
;
A
#
# COMPACT_ATOMS: atom_id res chain seq x y z
N MET A 1 15.75 -12.92 3.04
CA MET A 1 15.07 -14.20 3.35
C MET A 1 14.28 -14.00 4.63
N PRO A 2 13.04 -14.51 4.72
CA PRO A 2 12.27 -14.44 5.96
C PRO A 2 12.98 -15.15 7.11
N PRO A 3 12.88 -14.65 8.36
CA PRO A 3 13.39 -15.35 9.53
C PRO A 3 12.63 -16.66 9.76
N ALA A 4 13.24 -17.58 10.51
CA ALA A 4 12.58 -18.82 10.90
C ALA A 4 11.34 -18.51 11.75
N GLY A 5 10.22 -19.17 11.47
CA GLY A 5 8.95 -18.94 12.17
C GLY A 5 8.13 -17.76 11.65
N ALA A 6 8.56 -17.09 10.57
CA ALA A 6 7.76 -16.03 9.95
C ALA A 6 6.37 -16.56 9.51
N THR A 7 5.34 -15.79 9.79
CA THR A 7 3.97 -16.03 9.33
C THR A 7 3.81 -15.49 7.92
N VAL A 8 3.18 -16.27 7.04
CA VAL A 8 2.86 -15.87 5.67
C VAL A 8 1.35 -15.77 5.53
N ILE A 9 0.88 -14.59 5.12
CA ILE A 9 -0.51 -14.31 4.76
C ILE A 9 -0.53 -14.03 3.26
N GLY A 10 -0.94 -15.02 2.46
CA GLY A 10 -0.95 -14.93 1.00
C GLY A 10 -2.34 -14.84 0.40
N ASN A 11 -2.42 -14.54 -0.90
CA ASN A 11 -3.67 -14.37 -1.65
C ASN A 11 -4.61 -13.32 -1.05
N ILE A 12 -4.04 -12.27 -0.43
CA ILE A 12 -4.78 -11.24 0.30
C ILE A 12 -5.79 -10.53 -0.62
N GLN A 13 -5.45 -10.35 -1.90
CA GLN A 13 -6.31 -9.72 -2.89
C GLN A 13 -7.68 -10.43 -3.04
N ASN A 14 -7.75 -11.73 -2.75
CA ASN A 14 -8.98 -12.53 -2.84
C ASN A 14 -9.68 -12.76 -1.50
N MET A 15 -9.15 -12.24 -0.39
CA MET A 15 -9.77 -12.39 0.92
C MET A 15 -11.06 -11.58 1.02
N GLN A 16 -12.13 -12.18 1.55
CA GLN A 16 -13.37 -11.46 1.81
C GLN A 16 -13.19 -10.45 2.95
N GLY A 17 -13.99 -9.38 2.94
CA GLY A 17 -13.98 -8.40 4.05
C GLY A 17 -13.06 -7.21 3.83
N TRP A 18 -12.66 -6.91 2.59
CA TRP A 18 -12.10 -5.61 2.26
C TRP A 18 -13.05 -4.49 2.69
N GLN A 19 -12.50 -3.54 3.43
CA GLN A 19 -13.17 -2.38 3.98
C GLN A 19 -12.68 -1.12 3.29
N THR A 20 -13.47 -0.06 3.46
CA THR A 20 -13.17 1.28 2.98
C THR A 20 -13.42 2.24 4.14
N CYS A 21 -12.53 3.20 4.40
CA CYS A 21 -12.76 4.19 5.45
C CYS A 21 -13.25 5.55 4.91
N GLY A 22 -13.78 5.57 3.69
CA GLY A 22 -14.37 6.75 3.07
C GLY A 22 -13.31 7.82 2.80
N GLY A 23 -13.18 8.79 3.71
CA GLY A 23 -12.28 9.94 3.59
C GLY A 23 -10.98 9.86 4.39
N CYS A 24 -10.66 8.71 4.99
CA CYS A 24 -9.44 8.48 5.78
C CYS A 24 -8.11 8.73 5.04
N GLY A 25 -8.11 8.76 3.70
CA GLY A 25 -6.97 9.14 2.86
C GLY A 25 -7.08 10.54 2.24
N ASN A 26 -8.14 11.30 2.54
CA ASN A 26 -8.43 12.61 1.94
C ASN A 26 -7.93 13.79 2.79
N ASP A 27 -6.75 13.68 3.40
CA ASP A 27 -6.13 14.79 4.13
C ASP A 27 -5.75 15.91 3.14
N GLY A 28 -6.70 16.80 2.84
CA GLY A 28 -6.56 17.91 1.88
C GLY A 28 -7.73 18.10 0.92
N GLY A 29 -8.68 17.16 0.83
CA GLY A 29 -9.87 17.25 -0.04
C GLY A 29 -11.11 17.79 0.69
N THR A 30 -11.93 18.59 0.02
CA THR A 30 -13.28 18.97 0.51
C THR A 30 -14.36 18.34 -0.38
N GLY A 31 -15.34 17.64 0.21
CA GLY A 31 -16.45 17.01 -0.51
C GLY A 31 -16.69 15.55 -0.12
N GLN A 32 -17.77 14.95 -0.65
CA GLN A 32 -17.92 13.49 -0.65
C GLN A 32 -16.76 12.90 -1.44
N GLY A 33 -16.04 11.93 -0.86
CA GLY A 33 -14.95 11.24 -1.53
C GLY A 33 -15.41 10.50 -2.80
N PRO A 34 -14.48 9.97 -3.59
CA PRO A 34 -14.82 9.24 -4.81
C PRO A 34 -15.57 7.96 -4.45
N SER A 35 -16.32 7.43 -5.42
CA SER A 35 -16.82 6.05 -5.31
C SER A 35 -15.71 5.11 -5.72
N TYR A 36 -15.48 4.05 -4.96
CA TYR A 36 -14.44 3.08 -5.25
C TYR A 36 -14.83 1.71 -4.70
N ASN A 37 -14.34 0.65 -5.35
CA ASN A 37 -14.56 -0.73 -4.91
C ASN A 37 -13.43 -1.65 -5.36
N VAL A 38 -13.33 -2.79 -4.69
CA VAL A 38 -12.49 -3.91 -5.11
C VAL A 38 -13.38 -5.00 -5.69
N THR A 39 -13.02 -5.53 -6.87
CA THR A 39 -13.66 -6.70 -7.47
C THR A 39 -12.67 -7.85 -7.47
N GLN A 40 -13.00 -8.92 -6.76
CA GLN A 40 -12.12 -10.08 -6.57
C GLN A 40 -12.40 -11.17 -7.60
N ALA A 41 -11.54 -12.20 -7.65
CA ALA A 41 -11.68 -13.34 -8.54
C ALA A 41 -11.75 -12.97 -10.04
N VAL A 42 -10.98 -11.94 -10.43
CA VAL A 42 -10.83 -11.55 -11.84
C VAL A 42 -9.93 -12.57 -12.53
N VAL A 43 -10.46 -13.20 -13.58
CA VAL A 43 -9.74 -14.24 -14.34
C VAL A 43 -8.75 -13.68 -15.36
N ALA A 44 -8.95 -12.44 -15.84
CA ALA A 44 -8.07 -11.77 -16.79
C ALA A 44 -8.16 -10.24 -16.65
N PRO A 45 -7.02 -9.51 -16.60
CA PRO A 45 -5.66 -10.05 -16.48
C PRO A 45 -5.45 -10.72 -15.10
N SER A 46 -4.72 -11.85 -15.07
CA SER A 46 -4.31 -12.51 -13.83
C SER A 46 -3.09 -13.41 -14.06
N LEU A 47 -2.22 -13.50 -13.06
CA LEU A 47 -1.10 -14.44 -12.98
C LEU A 47 -1.51 -15.75 -12.29
N SER A 48 -2.36 -15.67 -11.27
CA SER A 48 -2.83 -16.82 -10.48
C SER A 48 -4.09 -17.49 -11.03
N GLY A 49 -4.74 -16.85 -12.02
CA GLY A 49 -6.11 -17.16 -12.46
C GLY A 49 -7.19 -16.48 -11.61
N SER A 50 -6.82 -15.69 -10.60
CA SER A 50 -7.71 -14.96 -9.70
C SER A 50 -7.04 -13.68 -9.16
N SER A 51 -6.98 -12.61 -9.96
CA SER A 51 -6.53 -11.28 -9.49
C SER A 51 -7.68 -10.51 -8.84
N ALA A 52 -7.38 -9.34 -8.27
CA ALA A 52 -8.39 -8.37 -7.86
C ALA A 52 -8.24 -7.05 -8.62
N ASN A 53 -9.36 -6.47 -9.04
CA ASN A 53 -9.44 -5.15 -9.64
C ASN A 53 -9.74 -4.11 -8.56
N PHE A 54 -8.77 -3.26 -8.24
CA PHE A 54 -8.95 -2.08 -7.42
C PHE A 54 -9.33 -0.93 -8.36
N TRP A 55 -10.53 -0.38 -8.18
CA TRP A 55 -11.07 0.64 -9.07
C TRP A 55 -11.57 1.86 -8.29
N ILE A 56 -11.23 3.03 -8.81
CA ILE A 56 -11.65 4.33 -8.29
C ILE A 56 -12.35 5.14 -9.38
N ASN A 57 -13.52 5.67 -9.06
CA ASN A 57 -14.24 6.60 -9.91
C ASN A 57 -13.65 8.01 -9.80
N GLY A 58 -14.03 8.88 -10.73
CA GLY A 58 -13.85 10.33 -10.56
C GLY A 58 -14.59 10.86 -9.33
N GLY A 59 -14.18 12.03 -8.86
CA GLY A 59 -14.63 12.67 -7.63
C GLY A 59 -14.00 14.05 -7.46
N PRO A 60 -13.80 14.53 -6.22
CA PRO A 60 -12.95 15.70 -5.98
C PRO A 60 -11.52 15.46 -6.50
N ALA A 61 -10.90 16.49 -7.07
CA ALA A 61 -9.50 16.43 -7.49
C ALA A 61 -8.60 16.03 -6.31
N TYR A 62 -7.60 15.18 -6.56
CA TYR A 62 -6.65 14.69 -5.55
C TYR A 62 -7.27 13.90 -4.39
N SER A 63 -8.49 13.38 -4.56
CA SER A 63 -9.06 12.46 -3.58
C SER A 63 -8.65 11.01 -3.85
N GLY A 64 -8.62 10.21 -2.79
CA GLY A 64 -8.17 8.82 -2.80
C GLY A 64 -9.27 7.81 -2.47
N GLY A 65 -9.07 6.59 -2.96
CA GLY A 65 -9.85 5.41 -2.62
C GLY A 65 -8.99 4.45 -1.81
N TYR A 66 -9.24 4.36 -0.52
CA TYR A 66 -8.46 3.56 0.42
C TYR A 66 -9.16 2.24 0.73
N TYR A 67 -8.52 1.13 0.39
CA TYR A 67 -9.00 -0.23 0.60
C TYR A 67 -8.11 -0.89 1.64
N PHE A 68 -8.67 -1.43 2.71
CA PHE A 68 -7.90 -2.17 3.70
C PHE A 68 -8.59 -3.45 4.12
N ILE A 69 -7.83 -4.37 4.71
CA ILE A 69 -8.36 -5.59 5.30
C ILE A 69 -7.61 -5.91 6.58
N GLU A 70 -8.36 -6.37 7.58
CA GLU A 70 -7.83 -6.77 8.89
C GLU A 70 -7.29 -8.19 8.87
N HIS A 71 -6.24 -8.41 9.66
CA HIS A 71 -5.57 -9.70 9.84
C HIS A 71 -5.55 -10.07 11.33
N PRO A 72 -5.28 -11.35 11.65
CA PRO A 72 -4.94 -11.74 13.01
C PRO A 72 -3.83 -10.85 13.58
N THR A 73 -4.05 -10.35 14.79
CA THR A 73 -3.14 -9.37 15.41
C THR A 73 -1.83 -10.01 15.86
N LEU A 74 -0.77 -9.19 15.86
CA LEU A 74 0.54 -9.56 16.42
C LEU A 74 0.78 -8.76 17.70
N PRO A 75 1.17 -9.40 18.82
CA PRO A 75 1.30 -8.73 20.10
C PRO A 75 2.50 -7.78 20.15
N ASN A 76 3.61 -8.09 19.48
CA ASN A 76 4.81 -7.26 19.48
C ASN A 76 4.98 -6.53 18.14
N PRO A 77 5.69 -5.39 18.10
CA PRO A 77 6.03 -4.71 16.86
C PRO A 77 6.77 -5.64 15.90
N VAL A 78 6.42 -5.63 14.60
CA VAL A 78 7.02 -6.54 13.62
C VAL A 78 8.53 -6.32 13.47
N SER A 79 9.34 -7.30 13.86
CA SER A 79 10.79 -7.32 13.65
C SER A 79 11.19 -7.66 12.21
N TYR A 80 10.25 -8.14 11.41
CA TYR A 80 10.37 -8.34 9.97
C TYR A 80 9.01 -8.20 9.30
N LEU A 81 8.91 -7.36 8.26
CA LEU A 81 7.75 -7.24 7.40
C LEU A 81 8.20 -7.17 5.94
N LYS A 82 7.72 -8.13 5.14
CA LYS A 82 7.77 -8.08 3.68
C LYS A 82 6.35 -8.01 3.15
N TYR A 83 6.02 -6.95 2.42
CA TYR A 83 4.76 -6.83 1.69
C TYR A 83 5.06 -6.86 0.19
N GLU A 84 4.50 -7.84 -0.52
CA GLU A 84 4.77 -8.06 -1.93
C GLU A 84 3.48 -8.34 -2.70
N PHE A 85 3.47 -7.95 -3.98
CA PHE A 85 2.35 -8.16 -4.88
C PHE A 85 2.78 -7.97 -6.32
N ASP A 86 1.99 -8.50 -7.24
CA ASP A 86 2.08 -8.19 -8.66
C ASP A 86 1.02 -7.16 -9.03
N MET A 87 1.37 -6.18 -9.85
CA MET A 87 0.51 -5.08 -10.25
C MET A 87 0.44 -4.94 -11.77
N TYR A 88 -0.75 -4.69 -12.30
CA TYR A 88 -1.00 -4.48 -13.72
C TYR A 88 -1.83 -3.21 -13.93
N ILE A 89 -1.35 -2.32 -14.79
CA ILE A 89 -2.05 -1.08 -15.17
C ILE A 89 -2.49 -1.18 -16.63
N PRO A 90 -3.80 -1.11 -16.92
CA PRO A 90 -4.31 -1.06 -18.29
C PRO A 90 -3.78 0.14 -19.07
N SER A 91 -3.62 0.01 -20.39
CA SER A 91 -3.10 1.10 -21.24
C SER A 91 -3.87 2.42 -21.16
N GLN A 92 -5.19 2.36 -20.96
CA GLN A 92 -6.01 3.57 -20.84
C GLN A 92 -5.77 4.33 -19.53
N ASP A 93 -5.23 3.66 -18.51
CA ASP A 93 -5.06 4.18 -17.15
C ASP A 93 -3.62 4.62 -16.87
N ALA A 94 -2.73 4.54 -17.88
CA ALA A 94 -1.27 4.75 -17.76
C ALA A 94 -0.85 6.04 -17.03
N ASN A 95 -1.64 7.11 -17.17
CA ASN A 95 -1.31 8.45 -16.68
C ASN A 95 -2.40 9.01 -15.75
N ALA A 96 -3.41 8.21 -15.40
CA ALA A 96 -4.49 8.63 -14.52
C ALA A 96 -4.10 8.75 -13.03
N PRO A 97 -3.18 7.91 -12.49
CA PRO A 97 -2.81 8.03 -11.09
C PRO A 97 -2.14 9.36 -10.77
N GLN A 98 -2.60 10.02 -9.70
CA GLN A 98 -1.75 10.97 -8.96
C GLN A 98 -0.66 10.19 -8.21
N ALA A 99 -1.09 9.13 -7.56
CA ALA A 99 -0.27 8.23 -6.77
C ALA A 99 -0.96 6.87 -6.64
N ILE A 100 -0.14 5.84 -6.42
CA ILE A 100 -0.59 4.52 -5.96
C ILE A 100 0.14 4.26 -4.66
N GLU A 101 -0.62 3.98 -3.60
CA GLU A 101 -0.09 3.77 -2.26
C GLU A 101 -0.38 2.37 -1.77
N PHE A 102 0.48 1.85 -0.92
CA PHE A 102 0.29 0.55 -0.29
C PHE A 102 0.96 0.57 1.08
N GLU A 103 0.29 -0.05 2.05
CA GLU A 103 0.77 -0.02 3.41
C GLU A 103 0.43 -1.29 4.19
N CYS A 104 1.14 -1.46 5.30
CA CYS A 104 0.67 -2.25 6.42
C CYS A 104 0.62 -1.34 7.65
N GLN A 105 -0.40 -1.50 8.48
CA GLN A 105 -0.49 -0.80 9.76
C GLN A 105 -0.61 -1.82 10.89
N GLN A 106 0.12 -1.59 11.97
CA GLN A 106 0.06 -2.39 13.18
C GLN A 106 -0.18 -1.49 14.38
N ASN A 107 -1.13 -1.85 15.24
CA ASN A 107 -1.18 -1.30 16.59
C ASN A 107 -0.64 -2.34 17.57
N SER A 108 0.37 -1.96 18.35
CA SER A 108 0.98 -2.80 19.40
C SER A 108 1.43 -1.94 20.56
N ASN A 109 1.15 -2.38 21.79
CA ASN A 109 1.52 -1.68 23.03
C ASN A 109 1.04 -0.21 23.09
N GLY A 110 -0.11 0.09 22.48
CA GLY A 110 -0.68 1.45 22.40
C GLY A 110 -0.04 2.37 21.35
N TYR A 111 0.90 1.86 20.55
CA TYR A 111 1.54 2.58 19.44
C TYR A 111 1.01 2.08 18.10
N THR A 112 0.83 3.02 17.17
CA THR A 112 0.55 2.76 15.76
C THR A 112 1.84 2.82 14.95
N TYR A 113 2.16 1.72 14.31
CA TYR A 113 3.25 1.54 13.37
C TYR A 113 2.67 1.51 11.96
N ASN A 114 3.01 2.51 11.14
CA ASN A 114 2.54 2.61 9.77
C ASN A 114 3.72 2.38 8.82
N TYR A 115 3.58 1.39 7.95
CA TYR A 115 4.59 0.91 7.02
C TYR A 115 4.10 1.18 5.60
N ALA A 116 4.18 2.43 5.14
CA ALA A 116 3.60 2.85 3.87
C ALA A 116 4.64 3.29 2.83
N TRP A 117 4.31 3.04 1.56
CA TRP A 117 4.99 3.60 0.40
C TRP A 117 3.98 4.18 -0.57
N GLN A 118 4.45 5.15 -1.35
CA GLN A 118 3.71 5.78 -2.42
C GLN A 118 4.57 5.83 -3.69
N ALA A 119 4.02 5.30 -4.78
CA ALA A 119 4.49 5.59 -6.13
C ALA A 119 3.84 6.91 -6.58
N ASP A 120 4.52 8.04 -6.40
CA ASP A 120 3.97 9.34 -6.77
C ASP A 120 4.28 9.68 -8.23
N TYR A 121 3.23 9.76 -9.05
CA TYR A 121 3.31 9.99 -10.49
C TYR A 121 3.51 11.46 -10.84
N ALA A 122 3.09 12.38 -9.97
CA ALA A 122 3.20 13.81 -10.21
C ALA A 122 4.66 14.30 -10.16
N SER A 123 5.45 13.80 -9.22
CA SER A 123 6.88 14.09 -9.07
C SER A 123 7.80 12.99 -9.62
N ASN A 124 7.24 11.85 -10.04
CA ASN A 124 7.98 10.65 -10.43
C ASN A 124 8.98 10.22 -9.33
N SER A 125 8.49 10.09 -8.10
CA SER A 125 9.31 9.72 -6.93
C SER A 125 8.61 8.63 -6.13
N TRP A 126 9.41 7.72 -5.59
CA TRP A 126 8.96 6.90 -4.46
C TRP A 126 9.00 7.71 -3.18
N ARG A 127 7.95 7.59 -2.36
CA ARG A 127 7.83 8.26 -1.06
C ARG A 127 7.46 7.26 0.03
N VAL A 128 7.72 7.64 1.27
CA VAL A 128 7.30 6.92 2.49
C VAL A 128 6.47 7.87 3.35
N PHE A 129 5.55 7.33 4.16
CA PHE A 129 4.67 8.15 4.99
C PHE A 129 5.19 8.28 6.41
N ASN A 130 5.44 9.51 6.84
CA ASN A 130 5.71 9.80 8.24
C ASN A 130 4.38 9.99 8.98
N TYR A 131 3.91 8.92 9.62
CA TYR A 131 2.62 8.90 10.30
C TYR A 131 2.53 9.86 11.50
N THR A 132 3.67 10.22 12.10
CA THR A 132 3.71 11.18 13.22
C THR A 132 3.45 12.60 12.74
N THR A 133 4.01 12.99 11.58
CA THR A 133 3.83 14.34 11.01
C THR A 133 2.73 14.42 9.96
N LYS A 134 2.14 13.27 9.59
CA LYS A 134 1.13 13.14 8.52
C LYS A 134 1.64 13.69 7.18
N ALA A 135 2.85 13.28 6.79
CA ALA A 135 3.49 13.78 5.59
C ALA A 135 4.13 12.67 4.75
N TRP A 136 3.93 12.75 3.43
CA TRP A 136 4.69 11.97 2.46
C TRP A 136 6.08 12.58 2.26
N GLU A 137 7.12 11.78 2.43
CA GLU A 137 8.52 12.20 2.35
C GLU A 137 9.21 11.50 1.15
N PRO A 138 9.90 12.23 0.26
CA PRO A 138 10.59 11.64 -0.86
C PRO A 138 11.77 10.78 -0.39
N THR A 139 11.91 9.60 -0.98
CA THR A 139 13.01 8.68 -0.64
C THR A 139 14.32 8.99 -1.36
N GLY A 140 14.27 9.84 -2.39
CA GLY A 140 15.36 10.05 -3.35
C GLY A 140 15.43 8.99 -4.46
N VAL A 141 14.58 7.95 -4.40
CA VAL A 141 14.46 6.95 -5.46
C VAL A 141 13.46 7.44 -6.51
N ALA A 142 13.91 7.57 -7.75
CA ALA A 142 13.05 7.95 -8.86
C ALA A 142 12.03 6.84 -9.17
N LEU A 143 10.78 7.23 -9.41
CA LEU A 143 9.77 6.34 -9.97
C LEU A 143 9.91 6.31 -11.49
N THR A 144 10.29 5.16 -12.02
CA THR A 144 10.01 4.87 -13.44
C THR A 144 8.56 4.42 -13.53
N ARG A 145 7.74 5.14 -14.31
CA ARG A 145 6.33 4.78 -14.49
C ARG A 145 6.21 3.36 -15.00
N PHE A 146 5.23 2.62 -14.47
CA PHE A 146 4.99 1.24 -14.85
C PHE A 146 4.59 1.16 -16.32
N SER A 147 5.13 0.16 -17.01
CA SER A 147 4.70 -0.13 -18.37
C SER A 147 3.28 -0.66 -18.35
N THR A 148 2.47 -0.23 -19.31
CA THR A 148 1.08 -0.69 -19.33
C THR A 148 0.94 -2.07 -19.94
N ASN A 149 -0.18 -2.70 -19.63
CA ASN A 149 -0.53 -4.04 -20.05
C ASN A 149 0.51 -5.12 -19.72
N THR A 150 1.27 -4.91 -18.65
CA THR A 150 2.33 -5.81 -18.17
C THR A 150 2.22 -5.93 -16.66
N TRP A 151 2.54 -7.11 -16.13
CA TRP A 151 2.64 -7.34 -14.69
C TRP A 151 4.00 -6.87 -14.18
N HIS A 152 3.97 -6.09 -13.12
CA HIS A 152 5.14 -5.61 -12.38
C HIS A 152 5.17 -6.25 -11.00
N HIS A 153 6.32 -6.72 -10.56
CA HIS A 153 6.47 -7.31 -9.23
C HIS A 153 7.05 -6.29 -8.26
N ILE A 154 6.31 -6.00 -7.18
CA ILE A 154 6.71 -5.04 -6.15
C ILE A 154 6.95 -5.76 -4.83
N THR A 155 8.03 -5.41 -4.15
CA THR A 155 8.31 -5.88 -2.78
C THR A 155 8.78 -4.72 -1.91
N ALA A 156 8.08 -4.44 -0.82
CA ALA A 156 8.47 -3.48 0.20
C ALA A 156 8.90 -4.18 1.49
N MET A 157 10.03 -3.75 2.04
CA MET A 157 10.67 -4.33 3.22
C MET A 157 10.69 -3.31 4.35
N TYR A 158 10.37 -3.77 5.56
CA TYR A 158 10.33 -2.96 6.76
C TYR A 158 10.71 -3.79 7.99
N HIS A 159 11.02 -3.08 9.07
CA HIS A 159 11.04 -3.63 10.41
C HIS A 159 10.78 -2.55 11.46
N ALA A 160 10.41 -2.98 12.66
CA ALA A 160 10.42 -2.16 13.86
C ALA A 160 11.56 -2.56 14.80
N SER A 161 12.09 -1.57 15.52
CA SER A 161 13.00 -1.78 16.65
C SER A 161 12.59 -0.84 17.79
N GLY A 162 11.94 -1.39 18.81
CA GLY A 162 11.24 -0.58 19.81
C GLY A 162 10.10 0.19 19.16
N THR A 163 10.09 1.52 19.32
CA THR A 163 9.11 2.42 18.67
C THR A 163 9.61 3.02 17.36
N GLN A 164 10.76 2.58 16.84
CA GLN A 164 11.27 3.03 15.56
C GLN A 164 10.77 2.13 14.43
N ILE A 165 10.24 2.74 13.37
CA ILE A 165 9.83 2.10 12.13
C ILE A 165 10.91 2.35 11.09
N PHE A 166 11.34 1.30 10.41
CA PHE A 166 12.31 1.37 9.33
C PHE A 166 11.64 0.99 8.02
N HIS A 167 11.69 1.89 7.05
CA HIS A 167 11.43 1.59 5.65
C HIS A 167 12.76 1.16 5.04
N ASP A 168 12.98 -0.15 4.92
CA ASP A 168 14.29 -0.69 4.55
C ASP A 168 14.58 -0.50 3.07
N SER A 169 13.67 -0.99 2.21
CA SER A 169 13.84 -0.97 0.77
C SER A 169 12.54 -1.16 0.01
N ILE A 170 12.54 -0.73 -1.25
CA ILE A 170 11.55 -1.10 -2.26
C ILE A 170 12.26 -1.87 -3.39
N THR A 171 11.66 -2.95 -3.88
CA THR A 171 12.11 -3.69 -5.05
C THR A 171 11.04 -3.62 -6.11
N VAL A 172 11.42 -3.28 -7.34
CA VAL A 172 10.53 -3.21 -8.50
C VAL A 172 11.15 -4.02 -9.61
N ASP A 173 10.44 -5.04 -10.10
CA ASP A 173 10.89 -5.94 -11.17
C ASP A 173 12.30 -6.52 -10.95
N GLY A 174 12.58 -6.89 -9.69
CA GLY A 174 13.86 -7.47 -9.28
C GLY A 174 14.99 -6.45 -9.05
N VAL A 175 14.75 -5.15 -9.23
CA VAL A 175 15.72 -4.10 -8.88
C VAL A 175 15.40 -3.54 -7.49
N THR A 176 16.32 -3.74 -6.55
CA THR A 176 16.17 -3.28 -5.16
C THR A 176 16.81 -1.92 -4.94
N TYR A 177 16.05 -1.02 -4.31
CA TYR A 177 16.47 0.30 -3.88
C TYR A 177 16.44 0.38 -2.35
N PRO A 178 17.59 0.31 -1.66
CA PRO A 178 17.66 0.52 -0.23
C PRO A 178 17.46 2.01 0.10
N VAL A 179 16.65 2.31 1.11
CA VAL A 179 16.39 3.70 1.55
C VAL A 179 16.71 3.90 3.02
N ASN A 180 16.43 2.92 3.89
CA ASN A 180 16.68 2.95 5.34
C ASN A 180 16.19 4.25 6.01
N ILE A 181 14.95 4.66 5.70
CA ILE A 181 14.33 5.83 6.32
C ILE A 181 13.66 5.40 7.61
N THR A 182 13.85 6.19 8.67
CA THR A 182 13.34 5.87 10.01
C THR A 182 12.33 6.91 10.47
N HIS A 183 11.19 6.42 10.96
CA HIS A 183 10.16 7.22 11.63
C HIS A 183 9.90 6.70 13.04
N GLN A 184 9.22 7.51 13.85
CA GLN A 184 8.70 7.06 15.14
C GLN A 184 7.26 6.56 14.97
N ALA A 185 6.95 5.45 15.63
CA ALA A 185 5.59 5.02 15.86
C ALA A 185 4.86 6.04 16.74
N LEU A 186 3.58 6.24 16.48
CA LEU A 186 2.76 7.23 17.18
C LEU A 186 2.00 6.57 18.31
N TYR A 187 2.09 7.09 19.53
CA TYR A 187 1.25 6.63 20.63
C TYR A 187 -0.21 7.09 20.39
N THR A 188 -1.11 6.15 20.18
CA THR A 188 -2.54 6.38 19.93
C THR A 188 -3.43 5.84 21.05
N GLY A 189 -2.91 4.93 21.87
CA GLY A 189 -3.69 4.23 22.90
C GLY A 189 -4.63 3.16 22.32
N ASN A 190 -4.55 2.88 21.02
CA ASN A 190 -5.36 1.87 20.35
C ASN A 190 -5.04 0.45 20.83
N GLY A 191 -6.05 -0.43 20.76
CA GLY A 191 -5.87 -1.87 20.95
C GLY A 191 -5.08 -2.52 19.81
N LEU A 192 -4.78 -3.81 19.95
CA LEU A 192 -4.03 -4.55 18.92
C LEU A 192 -4.76 -4.52 17.58
N GLU A 193 -4.02 -4.28 16.51
CA GLU A 193 -4.51 -4.24 15.12
C GLU A 193 -3.39 -4.69 14.20
N LEU A 194 -3.75 -5.37 13.10
CA LEU A 194 -2.88 -5.55 11.95
C LEU A 194 -3.72 -5.46 10.69
N THR A 195 -3.34 -4.58 9.77
CA THR A 195 -3.99 -4.41 8.47
C THR A 195 -2.96 -4.35 7.36
N ASN A 196 -3.39 -4.67 6.14
CA ASN A 196 -2.75 -4.13 4.95
C ASN A 196 -3.77 -3.30 4.17
N ALA A 197 -3.26 -2.33 3.42
CA ALA A 197 -4.05 -1.49 2.57
C ALA A 197 -3.40 -1.25 1.22
N PHE A 198 -4.24 -0.80 0.29
CA PHE A 198 -3.90 -0.32 -1.03
C PHE A 198 -4.71 0.96 -1.25
N GLN A 199 -4.14 1.96 -1.90
CA GLN A 199 -4.85 3.21 -2.18
C GLN A 199 -4.57 3.68 -3.60
N LEU A 200 -5.64 4.17 -4.24
CA LEU A 200 -5.59 4.79 -5.55
C LEU A 200 -5.91 6.28 -5.40
N ASP A 201 -5.01 7.17 -5.82
CA ASP A 201 -5.24 8.62 -5.78
C ASP A 201 -5.55 9.17 -7.16
N LEU A 202 -6.58 10.00 -7.23
CA LEU A 202 -7.00 10.71 -8.44
C LEU A 202 -6.09 11.89 -8.74
N ASP A 203 -5.83 12.14 -10.01
CA ASP A 203 -5.15 13.34 -10.47
C ASP A 203 -5.98 14.63 -10.30
N GLY A 204 -5.39 15.76 -10.70
CA GLY A 204 -6.07 17.05 -10.69
C GLY A 204 -7.26 17.15 -11.65
N SER A 205 -7.38 16.23 -12.62
CA SER A 205 -8.52 16.12 -13.54
C SER A 205 -9.59 15.17 -13.03
N SER A 206 -9.32 14.49 -11.91
CA SER A 206 -10.14 13.43 -11.35
C SER A 206 -10.41 12.27 -12.32
N THR A 207 -9.37 11.87 -13.06
CA THR A 207 -9.45 10.80 -14.04
C THR A 207 -9.75 9.45 -13.36
N PRO A 208 -10.90 8.81 -13.60
CA PRO A 208 -11.18 7.47 -13.07
C PRO A 208 -10.17 6.46 -13.59
N TYR A 209 -9.79 5.48 -12.78
CA TYR A 209 -8.87 4.43 -13.22
C TYR A 209 -8.96 3.17 -12.38
N GLN A 210 -8.28 2.13 -12.83
CA GLN A 210 -8.15 0.86 -12.15
C GLN A 210 -6.75 0.29 -12.24
N VAL A 211 -6.46 -0.57 -11.26
CA VAL A 211 -5.24 -1.37 -11.19
C VAL A 211 -5.64 -2.80 -10.81
N TYR A 212 -5.08 -3.78 -11.50
CA TYR A 212 -5.21 -5.18 -11.09
C TYR A 212 -4.04 -5.57 -10.22
N VAL A 213 -4.33 -6.23 -9.11
CA VAL A 213 -3.32 -6.75 -8.18
C VAL A 213 -3.49 -8.26 -8.03
N ASP A 214 -2.38 -8.99 -8.04
CA ASP A 214 -2.33 -10.43 -7.90
C ASP A 214 -1.20 -10.86 -6.96
N ASN A 215 -1.24 -12.10 -6.48
CA ASN A 215 -0.25 -12.69 -5.57
C ASN A 215 0.09 -11.83 -4.33
N MET A 216 -0.85 -11.02 -3.85
CA MET A 216 -0.63 -10.12 -2.72
C MET A 216 -0.36 -10.92 -1.45
N THR A 217 0.80 -10.68 -0.84
CA THR A 217 1.33 -11.48 0.27
C THR A 217 2.04 -10.60 1.29
N MET A 218 1.78 -10.86 2.56
CA MET A 218 2.58 -10.37 3.69
C MET A 218 3.35 -11.53 4.32
N THR A 219 4.64 -11.31 4.59
CA THR A 219 5.46 -12.20 5.40
C THR A 219 5.96 -11.44 6.62
N LEU A 220 5.66 -11.94 7.81
CA LEU A 220 5.76 -11.20 9.08
C LEU A 220 6.49 -12.01 10.15
N ALA A 221 7.27 -11.36 10.98
CA ALA A 221 7.70 -11.89 12.28
C ALA A 221 7.72 -10.75 13.30
N ASP A 222 7.40 -11.06 14.56
CA ASP A 222 7.45 -10.15 15.70
C ASP A 222 8.54 -10.56 16.71
#